data_AF-A0A916SGW8-F1
#
_entry.id   AF-A0A916SGW8-F1
#
_cell.length_a   1.000
_cell.length_b   1.000
_cell.length_c   1.000
_cell.angle_alpha   90.00
_cell.angle_beta   90.00
_cell.angle_gamma   90.00
#
_symmetry.space_group_name_H-M   'P 1'
#
loop_
_entity.id
_entity.type
_entity.pdbx_description
1 polymer ?
#
loop_
_entity_poly.entity_id
_entity_poly.type
_entity_poly.pdbx_seq_one_letter_code
_entity_poly.pdbx_strand_id
1 'polypeptide(L)'
;MLLERMKPVLNFSGTTASALVEMRLAAMTSIEAAMSALRKMHPDGRDYIGNPDQLRRDKEIHANRLAALHRLYRDIEAEALEIQERAGGDDAGA
;
A
#
# COMPACT_ATOMS: atom_id res chain seq x y z
N MET A 1 41.11 27.79 -9.35
CA MET A 1 39.73 28.26 -9.08
C MET A 1 39.02 28.47 -10.40
N LEU A 2 38.04 27.62 -10.71
CA LEU A 2 36.88 27.96 -11.54
C LEU A 2 35.85 26.86 -11.33
N LEU A 3 34.74 27.26 -10.71
CA LEU A 3 33.65 26.41 -10.24
C LEU A 3 33.19 25.44 -11.33
N GLU A 4 33.28 24.15 -11.04
CA GLU A 4 32.48 23.13 -11.71
C GLU A 4 31.02 23.55 -11.52
N ARG A 5 30.41 24.06 -12.59
CA ARG A 5 29.00 24.45 -12.59
C ARG A 5 28.19 23.20 -12.31
N MET A 6 27.65 23.05 -11.11
CA MET A 6 26.57 22.11 -10.83
C MET A 6 25.50 22.36 -11.89
N LYS A 7 25.40 21.45 -12.86
CA LYS A 7 24.31 21.47 -13.83
C LYS A 7 23.08 20.99 -13.06
N PRO A 8 22.07 21.84 -12.80
CA PRO A 8 20.82 21.32 -12.27
C PRO A 8 20.27 20.34 -13.30
N VAL A 9 20.15 19.07 -12.90
CA VAL A 9 19.40 18.08 -13.67
C VAL A 9 17.93 18.42 -13.45
N LEU A 10 17.41 19.30 -14.30
CA LEU A 10 15.99 19.63 -14.34
C LEU A 10 15.23 18.42 -14.89
N ASN A 11 14.72 17.58 -13.97
CA ASN A 11 13.75 16.54 -14.30
C ASN A 11 12.39 17.20 -14.59
N PHE A 12 12.20 17.69 -15.81
CA PHE A 12 10.94 18.27 -16.29
C PHE A 12 9.75 17.29 -16.26
N SER A 13 10.01 16.00 -16.11
CA SER A 13 9.02 14.93 -15.97
C SER A 13 8.96 14.30 -14.57
N GLY A 14 9.61 14.92 -13.57
CA GLY A 14 9.69 14.38 -12.21
C GLY A 14 8.37 14.59 -11.46
N THR A 15 7.68 13.50 -11.14
CA THR A 15 6.66 13.51 -10.08
C THR A 15 7.32 13.93 -8.77
N THR A 16 6.77 14.94 -8.09
CA THR A 16 7.32 15.38 -6.80
C THR A 16 7.24 14.25 -5.78
N ALA A 17 8.13 14.26 -4.78
CA ALA A 17 8.06 13.28 -3.69
C ALA A 17 6.67 13.31 -3.00
N SER A 18 6.08 14.50 -2.82
CA SER A 18 4.72 14.65 -2.30
C SER A 18 3.68 13.94 -3.17
N ALA A 19 3.72 14.14 -4.50
CA ALA A 19 2.79 13.47 -5.41
C ALA A 19 2.99 11.94 -5.42
N LEU A 20 4.23 11.46 -5.28
CA LEU A 20 4.50 10.03 -5.15
C LEU A 20 3.90 9.45 -3.86
N VAL A 21 4.00 10.16 -2.73
CA VAL A 21 3.38 9.78 -1.45
C VAL A 21 1.85 9.79 -1.57
N GLU A 22 1.27 10.83 -2.16
CA GLU A 22 -0.18 10.93 -2.39
C GLU A 22 -0.73 9.74 -3.17
N MET A 23 -0.02 9.27 -4.21
CA MET A 23 -0.42 8.07 -4.96
C MET A 23 -0.45 6.82 -4.07
N ARG A 24 0.49 6.66 -3.14
CA ARG A 24 0.52 5.52 -2.20
C ARG A 24 -0.62 5.61 -1.19
N LEU A 25 -0.89 6.80 -0.65
CA LEU A 25 -2.02 7.03 0.25
C LEU A 25 -3.37 6.69 -0.42
N ALA A 26 -3.52 7.04 -1.70
CA ALA A 26 -4.71 6.69 -2.48
C ALA A 26 -4.83 5.17 -2.69
N ALA A 27 -3.72 4.48 -2.98
CA ALA A 27 -3.70 3.03 -3.10
C ALA A 27 -4.05 2.34 -1.76
N MET A 28 -3.46 2.80 -0.65
CA MET A 28 -3.74 2.30 0.70
C MET A 28 -5.23 2.46 1.06
N THR A 29 -5.81 3.62 0.78
CA THR A 29 -7.25 3.89 0.98
C THR A 29 -8.13 2.91 0.20
N SER A 30 -7.74 2.61 -1.05
CA SER A 30 -8.46 1.65 -1.90
C SER A 30 -8.37 0.21 -1.36
N ILE A 31 -7.21 -0.17 -0.82
CA ILE A 31 -7.01 -1.48 -0.20
C ILE A 31 -7.84 -1.59 1.09
N GLU A 32 -7.91 -0.55 1.91
CA GLU A 32 -8.78 -0.53 3.09
C GLU A 32 -10.26 -0.69 2.73
N ALA A 33 -10.71 0.00 1.68
CA ALA A 33 -12.06 -0.16 1.15
C ALA A 33 -12.32 -1.62 0.69
N ALA A 34 -11.36 -2.24 0.00
CA ALA A 34 -11.45 -3.64 -0.41
C ALA A 34 -11.48 -4.60 0.79
N MET A 35 -10.65 -4.39 1.82
CA MET A 35 -10.67 -5.17 3.05
C MET A 35 -12.01 -5.04 3.78
N SER A 36 -12.57 -3.82 3.85
CA SER A 36 -13.88 -3.55 4.44
C SER A 36 -14.99 -4.30 3.69
N ALA A 37 -14.96 -4.27 2.35
CA ALA A 37 -15.91 -5.03 1.53
C ALA A 37 -15.78 -6.55 1.75
N LEU A 38 -14.56 -7.08 1.78
CA LEU A 38 -14.32 -8.49 2.04
C LEU A 38 -14.85 -8.93 3.40
N ARG A 39 -14.64 -8.14 4.47
CA ARG A 39 -15.15 -8.48 5.82
C ARG A 39 -16.66 -8.67 5.86
N LYS A 40 -17.42 -7.99 5.00
CA LYS A 40 -18.89 -8.17 4.88
C LYS A 40 -19.27 -9.52 4.25
N MET A 41 -18.33 -10.15 3.53
CA MET A 41 -18.50 -11.46 2.89
C MET A 41 -17.92 -12.60 3.74
N HIS A 42 -17.92 -12.47 5.07
CA HIS A 42 -17.44 -13.53 5.95
C HIS A 42 -18.31 -14.78 5.82
N PRO A 43 -17.74 -15.99 5.62
CA PRO A 43 -18.52 -17.22 5.53
C PRO A 43 -19.26 -17.51 6.85
N ASP A 44 -20.59 -17.54 6.79
CA ASP A 44 -21.48 -17.83 7.92
C ASP A 44 -21.88 -19.30 7.92
N GLY A 45 -21.88 -19.96 9.07
CA GLY A 45 -22.26 -21.39 9.16
C GLY A 45 -23.69 -21.69 8.70
N ARG A 46 -24.58 -20.69 8.69
CA ARG A 46 -25.95 -20.80 8.16
C ARG A 46 -25.98 -21.14 6.67
N ASP A 47 -24.98 -20.74 5.91
CA ASP A 47 -24.89 -21.00 4.46
C ASP A 47 -24.35 -22.41 4.15
N TYR A 48 -23.88 -23.14 5.16
CA TYR A 48 -23.17 -24.42 5.02
C TYR A 48 -23.79 -25.56 5.84
N ILE A 49 -25.11 -25.55 6.00
CA ILE A 49 -25.83 -26.59 6.74
C ILE A 49 -25.54 -27.97 6.12
N GLY A 50 -25.02 -28.89 6.93
CA GLY A 50 -24.65 -30.24 6.49
C GLY A 50 -23.28 -30.34 5.80
N ASN A 51 -22.53 -29.24 5.66
CA ASN A 51 -21.22 -29.23 5.02
C ASN A 51 -20.16 -28.43 5.82
N PRO A 52 -19.77 -28.90 7.01
CA PRO A 52 -18.82 -28.19 7.89
C PRO A 52 -17.41 -28.06 7.29
N ASP A 53 -16.97 -29.02 6.46
CA ASP A 53 -15.66 -28.98 5.83
C ASP A 53 -15.54 -27.86 4.79
N GLN A 54 -16.61 -27.62 4.02
CA GLN A 54 -16.65 -26.51 3.08
C GLN A 54 -16.61 -25.16 3.82
N LEU A 55 -17.35 -25.00 4.92
CA LEU A 55 -17.28 -23.80 5.75
C LEU A 55 -15.86 -23.52 6.23
N ARG A 56 -15.16 -24.56 6.72
CA ARG A 56 -13.77 -24.43 7.20
C ARG A 56 -12.85 -23.97 6.07
N ARG A 57 -12.94 -24.61 4.90
CA ARG A 57 -12.14 -24.25 3.72
C ARG A 57 -12.39 -22.80 3.28
N ASP A 58 -13.65 -22.38 3.23
CA ASP A 58 -14.00 -21.03 2.77
C ASP A 58 -13.57 -19.96 3.77
N LYS A 59 -13.60 -20.26 5.08
CA LYS A 59 -13.01 -19.39 6.12
C LYS A 59 -11.50 -19.24 5.95
N GLU A 60 -10.78 -20.33 5.68
CA GLU A 60 -9.35 -20.29 5.41
C GLU A 60 -9.03 -19.45 4.17
N ILE A 61 -9.77 -19.64 3.07
CA ILE A 61 -9.62 -18.85 1.84
C ILE A 61 -9.91 -17.37 2.10
N HIS A 62 -10.97 -17.06 2.84
CA HIS A 62 -11.32 -15.69 3.21
C HIS A 62 -10.23 -15.02 4.05
N ALA A 63 -9.71 -15.72 5.07
CA ALA A 63 -8.61 -15.22 5.89
C ALA A 63 -7.34 -14.97 5.07
N ASN A 64 -7.02 -15.87 4.13
CA ASN A 64 -5.87 -15.72 3.23
C ASN A 64 -5.98 -14.49 2.33
N ARG A 65 -7.18 -14.18 1.81
CA ARG A 65 -7.44 -12.96 1.01
C ARG A 65 -7.21 -11.70 1.83
N LEU A 66 -7.73 -11.64 3.06
CA LEU A 66 -7.49 -10.51 3.96
C LEU A 66 -6.00 -10.36 4.30
N ALA A 67 -5.30 -11.46 4.57
CA ALA A 67 -3.88 -11.45 4.86
C ALA A 67 -3.02 -10.99 3.66
N ALA A 68 -3.43 -11.32 2.43
CA ALA A 68 -2.76 -10.83 1.23
C ALA A 68 -2.93 -9.32 1.06
N LEU A 69 -4.14 -8.80 1.23
CA LEU A 69 -4.39 -7.35 1.17
C LEU A 69 -3.66 -6.59 2.28
N HIS A 70 -3.63 -7.14 3.50
CA HIS A 70 -2.89 -6.54 4.61
C HIS A 70 -1.38 -6.46 4.32
N ARG A 71 -0.79 -7.49 3.71
CA ARG A 71 0.62 -7.45 3.30
C ARG A 71 0.86 -6.36 2.26
N LEU A 72 0.05 -6.32 1.20
CA LEU A 72 0.17 -5.30 0.16
C LEU A 72 0.03 -3.88 0.73
N TYR A 73 -0.89 -3.66 1.66
CA TYR A 73 -1.02 -2.37 2.36
C TYR A 73 0.28 -1.97 3.06
N ARG A 74 0.90 -2.90 3.80
CA ARG A 74 2.15 -2.65 4.54
C ARG A 74 3.35 -2.42 3.62
N ASP A 75 3.41 -3.13 2.50
CA ASP A 75 4.46 -2.93 1.51
C ASP A 75 4.37 -1.50 0.93
N ILE A 76 3.17 -1.05 0.59
CA ILE A 76 2.92 0.31 0.08
C ILE A 76 3.18 1.39 1.14
N GLU A 77 2.82 1.13 2.39
CA GLU A 77 3.11 2.03 3.52
C GLU A 77 4.62 2.21 3.72
N ALA A 78 5.38 1.10 3.67
CA ALA A 78 6.83 1.13 3.74
C ALA A 78 7.43 1.96 2.58
N GLU A 79 6.96 1.77 1.34
CA GLU A 79 7.38 2.61 0.21
C GLU A 79 7.11 4.09 0.45
N ALA A 80 5.94 4.45 0.99
CA ALA A 80 5.57 5.83 1.25
C ALA A 80 6.49 6.47 2.30
N LEU A 81 6.82 5.73 3.37
CA LEU A 81 7.76 6.16 4.40
C LEU A 81 9.17 6.38 3.82
N GLU A 82 9.67 5.45 3.01
CA GLU A 82 10.98 5.60 2.38
C GLU A 82 11.06 6.85 1.49
N ILE A 83 9.99 7.15 0.73
CA ILE A 83 9.95 8.35 -0.12
C ILE A 83 9.96 9.61 0.74
N GLN A 84 9.21 9.63 1.84
CA GLN A 84 9.15 10.76 2.75
C GLN A 84 10.50 11.02 3.45
N GLU A 85 11.18 9.96 3.89
CA GLU A 85 12.50 10.06 4.53
C GLU A 85 13.55 10.62 3.56
N ARG A 86 13.57 10.14 2.31
CA ARG A 86 14.48 10.67 1.28
C ARG A 86 14.23 12.15 1.00
N ALA A 87 12.95 12.55 0.91
CA ALA A 87 12.59 13.95 0.68
C ALA A 87 13.01 14.87 1.83
N GLY A 88 12.90 14.42 3.09
CA GLY A 88 13.33 15.20 4.26
C GLY A 88 14.85 15.26 4.46
N GLY A 89 15.60 14.30 3.92
CA GLY A 89 17.06 14.27 3.97
C GLY A 89 17.74 15.23 3.00
N ASP A 90 17.12 15.50 1.86
CA ASP A 90 17.66 16.41 0.83
C ASP A 90 17.58 17.90 1.24
N ASP A 91 16.66 18.27 2.14
CA ASP A 91 16.51 19.65 2.65
C ASP A 91 17.53 20.03 3.74
N ALA A 92 18.31 19.07 4.28
CA ALA A 92 19.30 19.31 5.34
C ALA A 92 20.73 19.57 4.81
N GLY A 93 20.91 19.62 3.49
CA GLY A 93 22.22 19.69 2.83
C GLY A 93 22.42 20.85 1.84
N ALA A 94 21.54 21.85 1.81
CA ALA A 94 21.62 23.00 0.90
C ALA A 94 21.99 24.31 1.61
#